data_AF-A0AAX1VVC1-F1
#
_entry.id   AF-A0AAX1VVC1-F1
#
_cell.length_a   1.000
_cell.length_b   1.000
_cell.length_c   1.000
_cell.angle_alpha   90.00
_cell.angle_beta   90.00
_cell.angle_gamma   90.00
#
_symmetry.space_group_name_H-M   'P 1'
#
loop_
_entity.id
_entity.type
_entity.pdbx_description
1 polymer ?
#
loop_
_entity_poly.entity_id
_entity_poly.type
_entity_poly.pdbx_seq_one_letter_code
_entity_poly.pdbx_strand_id
1 'polypeptide(L)'
;MATATTSSDVRFKPVARRRVAAPEQGVLTMTNGSLSAGPSCEMDKLIVQIVGKDHSEQQQVLLVGSDGNRIYQAKSERLVNELFSSTLKVWDHIEGTHLHLQIATLEGAPIRLPLLSGTKVTPRQADAQFNQIVPVLPFVALPGSKTVDDMGTPVLARAGYVYVFYQEKLWRELEIRVSENGNTYHDIDVARYRQQSGFLAGERKATGLALEDIWLPALWNNRHVQTLQLCFSEI
;
A
#
# COMPACT_ATOMS: atom_id res chain seq x y z
N MET A 1 -59.08 9.48 -42.85
CA MET A 1 -59.36 10.71 -42.08
C MET A 1 -58.02 11.44 -41.99
N ALA A 2 -57.80 12.44 -42.86
CA ALA A 2 -58.05 13.87 -42.61
C ALA A 2 -57.08 14.41 -41.52
N THR A 3 -56.25 15.44 -41.72
CA THR A 3 -56.25 16.52 -42.71
C THR A 3 -54.90 17.26 -42.68
N ALA A 4 -54.57 17.93 -43.79
CA ALA A 4 -53.49 18.90 -43.98
C ALA A 4 -53.65 20.13 -43.04
N THR A 5 -52.71 21.09 -42.91
CA THR A 5 -52.37 22.16 -43.89
C THR A 5 -51.17 22.96 -43.31
N THR A 6 -50.04 23.13 -44.05
CA THR A 6 -49.52 24.36 -44.72
C THR A 6 -49.16 25.53 -43.79
N SER A 7 -48.11 26.34 -44.00
CA SER A 7 -47.71 26.99 -45.25
C SER A 7 -46.39 27.78 -45.14
N SER A 8 -45.66 27.86 -46.27
CA SER A 8 -44.90 29.02 -46.84
C SER A 8 -43.79 29.72 -46.03
N ASP A 9 -42.67 30.17 -46.59
CA ASP A 9 -42.42 30.61 -47.97
C ASP A 9 -40.90 30.68 -48.29
N VAL A 10 -40.60 30.66 -49.59
CA VAL A 10 -39.29 30.44 -50.21
C VAL A 10 -38.60 31.76 -50.60
N ARG A 11 -37.26 31.84 -50.52
CA ARG A 11 -36.48 32.55 -51.57
C ARG A 11 -35.00 32.12 -51.69
N PHE A 12 -34.70 31.49 -52.83
CA PHE A 12 -33.36 31.26 -53.38
C PHE A 12 -32.82 32.52 -54.09
N LYS A 13 -31.49 32.72 -54.09
CA LYS A 13 -30.68 33.36 -55.16
C LYS A 13 -29.16 33.16 -54.90
N PRO A 14 -28.26 33.35 -55.89
CA PRO A 14 -27.41 32.26 -56.40
C PRO A 14 -25.89 32.38 -56.13
N VAL A 15 -25.21 31.31 -56.56
CA VAL A 15 -23.79 30.93 -56.49
C VAL A 15 -22.78 32.02 -56.89
N ALA A 16 -21.67 32.10 -56.14
CA ALA A 16 -20.39 32.58 -56.62
C ALA A 16 -19.29 31.54 -56.34
N ARG A 17 -18.76 30.94 -57.41
CA ARG A 17 -17.54 30.11 -57.39
C ARG A 17 -16.37 30.95 -56.88
N ARG A 18 -15.63 30.46 -55.88
CA ARG A 18 -14.30 31.01 -55.55
C ARG A 18 -13.26 29.89 -55.44
N ARG A 19 -12.08 30.22 -55.95
CA ARG A 19 -10.97 29.36 -56.38
C ARG A 19 -10.42 28.46 -55.28
N VAL A 20 -9.98 27.27 -55.70
CA VAL A 20 -9.02 26.43 -54.98
C VAL A 20 -7.69 27.18 -54.90
N ALA A 21 -7.18 27.39 -53.69
CA ALA A 21 -5.81 27.81 -53.45
C ALA A 21 -5.06 26.63 -52.79
N ALA A 22 -3.88 26.33 -53.32
CA ALA A 22 -2.91 25.38 -52.75
C ALA A 22 -2.27 25.96 -51.47
N PRO A 23 -1.63 25.14 -50.61
CA PRO A 23 -1.37 25.50 -49.22
C PRO A 23 -0.18 26.45 -49.10
N GLU A 24 -0.34 27.54 -48.36
CA GLU A 24 0.79 28.28 -47.81
C GLU A 24 1.32 27.56 -46.57
N GLN A 25 2.62 27.30 -46.57
CA GLN A 25 3.37 26.75 -45.47
C GLN A 25 3.37 27.76 -44.30
N GLY A 26 2.39 27.62 -43.42
CA GLY A 26 2.34 28.31 -42.14
C GLY A 26 3.28 27.64 -41.15
N VAL A 27 4.25 28.41 -40.66
CA VAL A 27 5.12 28.08 -39.52
C VAL A 27 4.26 27.49 -38.39
N LEU A 28 4.57 26.26 -38.00
CA LEU A 28 3.97 25.61 -36.83
C LEU A 28 4.39 26.40 -35.59
N THR A 29 3.54 27.30 -35.14
CA THR A 29 3.60 27.84 -33.79
C THR A 29 3.43 26.65 -32.85
N MET A 30 4.53 26.24 -32.23
CA MET A 30 4.55 25.23 -31.19
C MET A 30 3.54 25.65 -30.12
N THR A 31 2.38 25.00 -30.10
CA THR A 31 1.48 25.04 -28.96
C THR A 31 2.28 24.46 -27.80
N ASN A 32 2.67 25.33 -26.86
CA ASN A 32 3.25 24.92 -25.57
C ASN A 32 2.41 23.78 -25.01
N GLY A 33 2.97 22.57 -25.08
CA GLY A 33 2.39 21.40 -24.44
C GLY A 33 2.19 21.74 -22.97
N SER A 34 0.96 21.54 -22.49
CA SER A 34 0.62 21.61 -21.08
C SER A 34 1.61 20.76 -20.30
N LEU A 35 2.55 21.41 -19.60
CA LEU A 35 3.41 20.76 -18.62
C LEU A 35 2.50 20.30 -17.49
N SER A 36 2.36 18.98 -17.35
CA SER A 36 1.62 18.35 -16.26
C SER A 36 2.00 19.01 -14.93
N ALA A 37 1.02 19.58 -14.24
CA ALA A 37 1.17 20.22 -12.92
C ALA A 37 1.35 19.18 -11.78
N GLY A 38 2.10 18.11 -12.03
CA GLY A 38 2.56 17.18 -11.00
C GLY A 38 3.88 17.67 -10.40
N PRO A 39 4.19 17.33 -9.14
CA PRO A 39 5.48 17.70 -8.53
C PRO A 39 6.63 17.21 -9.41
N SER A 40 7.43 18.19 -9.85
CA SER A 40 8.56 18.05 -10.76
C SER A 40 9.63 17.11 -10.20
N CYS A 41 9.96 16.06 -10.97
CA CYS A 41 11.23 15.36 -11.00
C CYS A 41 12.02 15.24 -9.69
N GLU A 42 11.46 14.57 -8.67
CA GLU A 42 12.30 13.97 -7.63
C GLU A 42 13.02 12.74 -8.22
N MET A 43 14.21 12.97 -8.78
CA MET A 43 15.09 11.90 -9.26
C MET A 43 15.72 11.16 -8.08
N ASP A 44 16.02 9.88 -8.29
CA ASP A 44 16.76 9.01 -7.37
C ASP A 44 16.16 8.89 -5.96
N LYS A 45 14.83 8.83 -5.86
CA LYS A 45 14.14 8.57 -4.59
C LYS A 45 13.70 7.13 -4.43
N LEU A 46 13.66 6.67 -3.19
CA LEU A 46 12.86 5.54 -2.75
C LEU A 46 11.67 6.09 -1.97
N ILE A 47 10.46 5.80 -2.44
CA ILE A 47 9.22 6.27 -1.81
C ILE A 47 8.41 5.06 -1.37
N VAL A 48 8.02 5.02 -0.10
CA VAL A 48 7.09 4.04 0.45
C VAL A 48 5.85 4.76 0.96
N GLN A 49 4.69 4.35 0.46
CA GLN A 49 3.40 4.82 0.93
C GLN A 49 2.84 3.88 1.99
N ILE A 50 2.48 4.44 3.14
CA ILE A 50 1.71 3.78 4.18
C ILE A 50 0.28 4.31 4.05
N VAL A 51 -0.67 3.42 3.77
CA VAL A 51 -2.08 3.81 3.59
C VAL A 51 -2.67 4.23 4.93
N GLY A 52 -3.33 5.40 4.99
CA GLY A 52 -3.76 6.04 6.24
C GLY A 52 -2.85 7.20 6.67
N LYS A 53 -3.30 7.99 7.65
CA LYS A 53 -2.63 9.25 8.02
C LYS A 53 -2.32 9.42 9.50
N ASP A 54 -2.91 8.59 10.34
CA ASP A 54 -2.82 8.68 11.79
C ASP A 54 -2.35 7.31 12.31
N HIS A 55 -1.04 7.09 12.19
CA HIS A 55 -0.39 5.85 12.53
C HIS A 55 0.28 5.94 13.90
N SER A 56 0.23 4.86 14.68
CA SER A 56 1.01 4.78 15.91
C SER A 56 2.51 4.69 15.61
N GLU A 57 3.34 5.19 16.54
CA GLU A 57 4.81 5.09 16.44
C GLU A 57 5.34 3.69 16.80
N GLN A 58 4.45 2.73 17.10
CA GLN A 58 4.83 1.37 17.47
C GLN A 58 5.26 0.53 16.27
N GLN A 59 4.86 0.94 15.06
CA GLN A 59 5.26 0.33 13.79
C GLN A 59 5.94 1.38 12.91
N GLN A 60 7.10 1.06 12.35
CA GLN A 60 7.85 1.99 11.51
C GLN A 60 8.52 1.27 10.34
N VAL A 61 8.53 1.92 9.18
CA VAL A 61 9.32 1.47 8.03
C VAL A 61 10.70 2.10 8.09
N LEU A 62 11.74 1.26 8.06
CA LEU A 62 13.13 1.67 8.10
C LEU A 62 13.83 1.34 6.80
N LEU A 63 14.72 2.23 6.37
CA LEU A 63 15.71 1.94 5.35
C LEU A 63 17.04 1.60 6.03
N VAL A 64 17.51 0.37 5.83
CA VAL A 64 18.70 -0.19 6.47
C VAL A 64 19.79 -0.38 5.43
N GLY A 65 21.03 -0.04 5.79
CA GLY A 65 22.22 -0.28 4.97
C GLY A 65 22.52 -1.75 4.76
N SER A 66 23.36 -2.06 3.78
CA SER A 66 23.82 -3.43 3.48
C SER A 66 24.58 -4.07 4.65
N ASP A 67 25.11 -3.27 5.58
CA ASP A 67 25.78 -3.72 6.80
C ASP A 67 24.81 -4.14 7.92
N GLY A 68 23.50 -3.90 7.74
CA GLY A 68 22.46 -4.20 8.72
C GLY A 68 22.40 -3.28 9.94
N ASN A 69 23.35 -2.34 10.07
CA ASN A 69 23.52 -1.49 11.26
C ASN A 69 23.12 -0.04 10.99
N ARG A 70 23.39 0.46 9.78
CA ARG A 70 23.07 1.84 9.44
C ARG A 70 21.59 2.02 9.13
N ILE A 71 20.94 2.97 9.79
CA ILE A 71 19.55 3.35 9.53
C ILE A 71 19.53 4.73 8.88
N TYR A 72 18.85 4.85 7.74
CA TYR A 72 18.67 6.10 7.02
C TYR A 72 17.33 6.74 7.38
N GLN A 73 17.37 8.02 7.75
CA GLN A 73 16.18 8.76 8.15
C GLN A 73 15.32 9.12 6.95
N ALA A 74 14.02 8.89 7.07
CA ALA A 74 13.04 9.26 6.05
C ALA A 74 12.59 10.70 6.24
N LYS A 75 12.37 11.42 5.14
CA LYS A 75 11.46 12.56 5.15
C LYS A 75 10.04 12.01 5.15
N SER A 76 9.25 12.37 6.16
CA SER A 76 7.84 11.97 6.25
C SER A 76 6.94 13.05 5.67
N GLU A 77 6.06 12.67 4.75
CA GLU A 77 5.10 13.59 4.12
C GLU A 77 3.69 13.05 4.28
N ARG A 78 2.75 13.88 4.71
CA ARG A 78 1.34 13.49 4.84
C ARG A 78 0.58 13.92 3.60
N LEU A 79 0.02 12.95 2.88
CA LEU A 79 -0.89 13.20 1.78
C LEU A 79 -2.32 13.14 2.31
N VAL A 80 -2.96 14.30 2.36
CA VAL A 80 -4.37 14.41 2.77
C VAL A 80 -5.22 14.51 1.52
N ASN A 81 -6.14 13.55 1.37
CA ASN A 81 -7.15 13.52 0.32
C ASN A 81 -8.48 13.14 0.98
N GLU A 82 -9.58 13.68 0.47
CA GLU A 82 -10.95 13.42 0.96
C GLU A 82 -11.31 11.93 0.93
N LEU A 83 -10.82 11.20 -0.08
CA LEU A 83 -11.12 9.78 -0.27
C LEU A 83 -10.08 8.87 0.39
N PHE A 84 -8.79 9.16 0.19
CA PHE A 84 -7.70 8.27 0.64
C PHE A 84 -6.48 9.06 1.10
N SER A 85 -6.35 9.23 2.42
CA SER A 85 -5.15 9.82 3.00
C SER A 85 -4.04 8.79 3.17
N SER A 86 -2.79 9.21 3.04
CA SER A 86 -1.61 8.34 3.21
C SER A 86 -0.43 9.09 3.82
N THR A 87 0.50 8.33 4.39
CA THR A 87 1.80 8.84 4.85
C THR A 87 2.88 8.32 3.92
N LEU A 88 3.69 9.20 3.35
CA LEU A 88 4.86 8.83 2.57
C LEU A 88 6.11 8.87 3.43
N LYS A 89 6.93 7.84 3.30
CA LYS A 89 8.32 7.82 3.75
C LYS A 89 9.20 7.93 2.51
N VAL A 90 9.98 9.01 2.44
CA VAL A 90 10.79 9.37 1.28
C VAL A 90 12.27 9.36 1.70
N TRP A 91 13.08 8.64 0.94
CA TRP A 91 14.53 8.62 1.06
C TRP A 91 15.17 8.94 -0.28
N ASP A 92 16.40 9.45 -0.24
CA ASP A 92 17.31 9.29 -1.37
C ASP A 92 17.61 7.79 -1.53
N HIS A 93 17.55 7.30 -2.76
CA HIS A 93 17.87 5.91 -3.05
C HIS A 93 19.37 5.68 -2.86
N ILE A 94 19.70 4.59 -2.18
CA ILE A 94 21.07 4.16 -1.93
C ILE A 94 21.14 2.68 -2.30
N GLU A 95 22.08 2.35 -3.18
CA GLU A 95 22.29 0.97 -3.62
C GLU A 95 22.63 0.04 -2.45
N GLY A 96 22.11 -1.20 -2.50
CA GLY A 96 22.34 -2.19 -1.45
C GLY A 96 21.56 -1.97 -0.16
N THR A 97 20.66 -0.98 -0.09
CA THR A 97 19.76 -0.81 1.06
C THR A 97 18.58 -1.79 1.04
N HIS A 98 18.01 -2.02 2.22
CA HIS A 98 16.90 -2.93 2.48
C HIS A 98 15.81 -2.22 3.27
N LEU A 99 14.54 -2.54 2.99
CA LEU A 99 13.41 -2.07 3.81
C LEU A 99 13.12 -3.08 4.92
N HIS A 100 12.92 -2.57 6.12
CA HIS A 100 12.50 -3.33 7.29
C HIS A 100 11.26 -2.70 7.93
N LEU A 101 10.38 -3.54 8.46
CA LEU A 101 9.35 -3.14 9.42
C LEU A 101 9.94 -3.30 10.81
N GLN A 102 9.90 -2.23 11.60
CA GLN A 102 10.29 -2.24 13.01
C GLN A 102 9.05 -2.21 13.88
N ILE A 103 8.99 -3.11 14.86
CA ILE A 103 7.96 -3.16 15.88
C ILE A 103 8.60 -2.84 17.24
N ALA A 104 8.06 -1.84 17.93
CA ALA A 104 8.49 -1.50 19.28
C ALA A 104 8.17 -2.65 20.25
N THR A 105 9.05 -2.87 21.23
CA THR A 105 8.90 -3.91 22.25
C THR A 105 8.70 -3.31 23.63
N LEU A 106 8.05 -4.06 24.54
CA LEU A 106 7.94 -3.67 25.96
C LEU A 106 9.31 -3.59 26.62
N GLU A 107 10.17 -4.57 26.31
CA GLU A 107 11.52 -4.70 26.85
C GLU A 107 12.50 -5.13 25.76
N GLY A 108 13.75 -4.69 25.88
CA GLY A 108 14.83 -5.05 24.96
C GLY A 108 14.80 -4.33 23.62
N ALA A 109 15.52 -4.89 22.64
CA ALA A 109 15.62 -4.31 21.30
C ALA A 109 14.31 -4.50 20.48
N PRO A 110 13.92 -3.52 19.66
CA PRO A 110 12.79 -3.64 18.74
C PRO A 110 12.89 -4.86 17.81
N ILE A 111 11.76 -5.44 17.45
CA ILE A 111 11.69 -6.52 16.47
C ILE A 111 11.89 -5.92 15.08
N ARG A 112 12.86 -6.42 14.32
CA ARG A 112 13.12 -5.99 12.94
C ARG A 112 12.76 -7.10 11.95
N LEU A 113 11.78 -6.82 11.11
CA LEU A 113 11.21 -7.74 10.14
C LEU A 113 11.61 -7.31 8.72
N PRO A 114 12.29 -8.13 7.92
CA PRO A 114 12.68 -7.77 6.56
C PRO A 114 11.44 -7.65 5.66
N LEU A 115 11.35 -6.58 4.85
CA LEU A 115 10.24 -6.33 3.91
C LEU A 115 10.66 -6.50 2.46
N LEU A 116 11.70 -5.77 2.03
CA LEU A 116 12.17 -5.76 0.65
C LEU A 116 13.69 -5.68 0.62
N SER A 117 14.31 -6.64 -0.05
CA SER A 117 15.73 -6.58 -0.40
C SER A 117 15.90 -6.07 -1.83
N GLY A 118 16.95 -5.28 -2.07
CA GLY A 118 17.20 -4.69 -3.38
C GLY A 118 16.22 -3.57 -3.70
N THR A 119 16.23 -2.52 -2.87
CA THR A 119 15.46 -1.31 -3.13
C THR A 119 15.86 -0.70 -4.48
N LYS A 120 14.91 -0.04 -5.13
CA LYS A 120 15.11 0.61 -6.43
C LYS A 120 14.66 2.05 -6.36
N VAL A 121 15.19 2.87 -7.26
CA VAL A 121 14.62 4.18 -7.53
C VAL A 121 13.17 4.00 -7.96
N THR A 122 12.27 4.74 -7.33
CA THR A 122 10.84 4.76 -7.65
C THR A 122 10.41 6.21 -7.93
N PRO A 123 9.95 6.52 -9.16
CA PRO A 123 9.43 7.86 -9.44
C PRO A 123 8.17 8.10 -8.62
N ARG A 124 8.01 9.33 -8.14
CA ARG A 124 6.80 9.75 -7.43
C ARG A 124 5.58 9.60 -8.34
N GLN A 125 4.53 9.00 -7.79
CA GLN A 125 3.25 8.82 -8.48
C GLN A 125 2.22 9.83 -7.97
N ALA A 126 1.24 10.19 -8.81
CA ALA A 126 0.15 11.07 -8.41
C ALA A 126 -0.87 10.37 -7.48
N ASP A 127 -1.22 9.12 -7.80
CA ASP A 127 -2.30 8.40 -7.12
C ASP A 127 -1.76 7.42 -6.05
N ALA A 128 -1.08 6.36 -6.51
CA ALA A 128 -0.56 5.28 -5.68
C ALA A 128 0.93 5.10 -5.93
N GLN A 129 1.75 5.16 -4.87
CA GLN A 129 3.18 4.94 -5.00
C GLN A 129 3.48 3.47 -5.34
N PHE A 130 4.63 3.23 -5.98
CA PHE A 130 5.01 1.88 -6.41
C PHE A 130 5.31 0.92 -5.26
N ASN A 131 5.58 1.44 -4.06
CA ASN A 131 5.76 0.67 -2.86
C ASN A 131 4.68 1.06 -1.85
N GLN A 132 3.91 0.06 -1.40
CA GLN A 132 2.79 0.29 -0.50
C GLN A 132 2.77 -0.70 0.66
N ILE A 133 2.51 -0.16 1.83
CA ILE A 133 2.17 -0.89 3.05
C ILE A 133 0.75 -0.49 3.44
N VAL A 134 -0.04 -1.49 3.82
CA VAL A 134 -1.43 -1.33 4.21
C VAL A 134 -1.58 -1.82 5.65
N PRO A 135 -2.02 -0.95 6.58
CA PRO A 135 -2.50 -1.37 7.88
C PRO A 135 -3.80 -2.16 7.72
N VAL A 136 -3.90 -3.32 8.36
CA VAL A 136 -5.10 -4.16 8.33
C VAL A 136 -5.49 -4.64 9.71
N LEU A 137 -6.78 -4.96 9.86
CA LEU A 137 -7.31 -5.70 10.98
C LEU A 137 -7.52 -7.17 10.57
N PRO A 138 -6.96 -8.14 11.31
CA PRO A 138 -7.26 -9.55 11.12
C PRO A 138 -8.74 -9.89 11.39
N PHE A 139 -9.41 -10.40 10.36
CA PHE A 139 -10.75 -10.97 10.46
C PHE A 139 -10.69 -12.47 10.17
N VAL A 140 -11.59 -13.23 10.78
CA VAL A 140 -11.80 -14.66 10.57
C VAL A 140 -13.21 -14.89 10.05
N ALA A 141 -13.36 -15.87 9.17
CA ALA A 141 -14.68 -16.30 8.73
C ALA A 141 -15.36 -17.07 9.86
N LEU A 142 -16.47 -16.54 10.39
CA LEU A 142 -17.37 -17.30 11.25
C LEU A 142 -18.33 -18.09 10.35
N PRO A 143 -18.25 -19.44 10.29
CA PRO A 143 -19.12 -20.21 9.43
C PRO A 143 -20.58 -19.94 9.80
N GLY A 144 -21.37 -19.52 8.81
CA GLY A 144 -22.82 -19.42 9.02
C GLY A 144 -23.46 -20.81 8.94
N SER A 145 -24.62 -20.96 9.57
CA SER A 145 -25.36 -22.23 9.63
C SER A 145 -26.26 -22.46 8.42
N LYS A 146 -26.28 -21.56 7.43
CA LYS A 146 -27.33 -21.55 6.40
C LYS A 146 -27.04 -22.48 5.22
N THR A 147 -25.78 -22.60 4.78
CA THR A 147 -25.40 -23.44 3.63
C THR A 147 -23.98 -23.98 3.76
N VAL A 148 -23.69 -25.10 3.10
CA VAL A 148 -22.35 -25.71 3.04
C VAL A 148 -21.33 -24.79 2.34
N ASP A 149 -21.79 -23.94 1.43
CA ASP A 149 -20.98 -22.95 0.70
C ASP A 149 -20.96 -21.56 1.36
N ASP A 150 -21.41 -21.45 2.61
CA ASP A 150 -21.33 -20.18 3.34
C ASP A 150 -19.86 -19.89 3.66
N MET A 151 -19.27 -18.90 2.97
CA MET A 151 -17.91 -18.41 3.21
C MET A 151 -17.76 -17.76 4.61
N GLY A 152 -18.83 -17.73 5.39
CA GLY A 152 -18.90 -17.19 6.73
C GLY A 152 -19.08 -15.68 6.74
N THR A 153 -19.43 -15.17 7.91
CA THR A 153 -19.42 -13.73 8.15
C THR A 153 -18.04 -13.33 8.66
N PRO A 154 -17.37 -12.32 8.08
CA PRO A 154 -16.10 -11.84 8.59
C PRO A 154 -16.34 -11.22 9.96
N VAL A 155 -15.71 -11.78 10.99
CA VAL A 155 -15.69 -11.24 12.35
C VAL A 155 -14.25 -10.96 12.75
N LEU A 156 -14.04 -10.01 13.67
CA LEU A 156 -12.71 -9.80 14.24
C LEU A 156 -12.18 -11.10 14.84
N ALA A 157 -10.90 -11.37 14.62
CA ALA A 157 -10.26 -12.56 15.18
C ALA A 157 -10.41 -12.59 16.72
N ARG A 158 -10.76 -13.76 17.27
CA ARG A 158 -10.85 -13.95 18.72
C ARG A 158 -9.46 -14.08 19.35
N ALA A 159 -9.39 -14.18 20.67
CA ALA A 159 -8.15 -14.45 21.37
C ALA A 159 -7.46 -15.69 20.78
N GLY A 160 -6.15 -15.61 20.59
CA GLY A 160 -5.39 -16.62 19.86
C GLY A 160 -4.18 -16.03 19.17
N TYR A 161 -3.81 -16.59 18.02
CA TYR A 161 -2.62 -16.20 17.27
C TYR A 161 -2.92 -15.96 15.79
N VAL A 162 -2.33 -14.92 15.23
CA VAL A 162 -2.24 -14.69 13.79
C VAL A 162 -0.82 -14.96 13.33
N TYR A 163 -0.70 -15.78 12.30
CA TYR A 163 0.55 -16.11 11.64
C TYR A 163 0.56 -15.45 10.28
N VAL A 164 1.57 -14.62 10.03
CA VAL A 164 1.78 -13.98 8.73
C VAL A 164 2.96 -14.67 8.07
N PHE A 165 2.70 -15.35 6.96
CA PHE A 165 3.72 -15.90 6.09
C PHE A 165 4.00 -14.91 4.98
N TYR A 166 5.29 -14.64 4.75
CA TYR A 166 5.76 -13.75 3.70
C TYR A 166 7.04 -14.33 3.12
N GLN A 167 7.11 -14.41 1.79
CA GLN A 167 8.21 -15.05 1.06
C GLN A 167 8.46 -16.50 1.55
N GLU A 168 7.37 -17.27 1.66
CA GLU A 168 7.38 -18.70 2.05
C GLU A 168 7.96 -18.98 3.45
N LYS A 169 8.05 -17.96 4.30
CA LYS A 169 8.55 -18.07 5.68
C LYS A 169 7.54 -17.49 6.64
N LEU A 170 7.42 -18.10 7.83
CA LEU A 170 6.76 -17.45 8.96
C LEU A 170 7.51 -16.15 9.25
N TRP A 171 6.84 -15.03 8.97
CA TRP A 171 7.38 -13.68 9.01
C TRP A 171 6.97 -12.96 10.29
N ARG A 172 5.67 -13.06 10.65
CA ARG A 172 5.16 -12.58 11.94
C ARG A 172 4.33 -13.66 12.62
N GLU A 173 4.43 -13.70 13.93
CA GLU A 173 3.53 -14.44 14.80
C GLU A 173 3.06 -13.45 15.85
N LEU A 174 1.75 -13.25 15.94
CA LEU A 174 1.15 -12.24 16.80
C LEU A 174 0.14 -12.88 17.74
N GLU A 175 0.28 -12.61 19.03
CA GLU A 175 -0.73 -12.92 20.02
C GLU A 175 -1.86 -11.88 19.94
N ILE A 176 -3.10 -12.34 19.81
CA ILE A 176 -4.30 -11.51 19.87
C ILE A 176 -4.80 -11.49 21.30
N ARG A 177 -4.83 -10.28 21.89
CA ARG A 177 -5.42 -10.05 23.20
C ARG A 177 -6.70 -9.24 23.04
N VAL A 178 -7.80 -9.80 23.53
CA VAL A 178 -9.13 -9.19 23.48
C VAL A 178 -9.41 -8.52 24.82
N SER A 179 -9.82 -7.25 24.77
CA SER A 179 -10.20 -6.47 25.95
C SER A 179 -11.49 -5.70 25.69
N GLU A 180 -12.02 -5.02 26.72
CA GLU A 180 -13.18 -4.11 26.58
C GLU A 180 -12.93 -2.99 25.56
N ASN A 181 -11.66 -2.60 25.35
CA ASN A 181 -11.26 -1.55 24.42
C ASN A 181 -10.99 -2.07 23.00
N GLY A 182 -11.21 -3.37 22.75
CA GLY A 182 -10.98 -4.03 21.47
C GLY A 182 -9.79 -4.96 21.46
N ASN A 183 -9.44 -5.40 20.25
CA ASN A 183 -8.34 -6.33 20.00
C ASN A 183 -7.01 -5.58 19.91
N THR A 184 -5.98 -6.18 20.51
CA THR A 184 -4.60 -5.73 20.36
C THR A 184 -3.73 -6.88 19.86
N TYR A 185 -2.74 -6.55 19.04
CA TYR A 185 -1.84 -7.52 18.41
C TYR A 185 -0.43 -7.34 18.95
N HIS A 186 0.17 -8.42 19.46
CA HIS A 186 1.49 -8.40 20.08
C HIS A 186 2.45 -9.32 19.34
N ASP A 187 3.44 -8.76 18.65
CA ASP A 187 4.43 -9.56 17.93
C ASP A 187 5.33 -10.38 18.88
N ILE A 188 5.57 -11.62 18.47
CA ILE A 188 6.63 -12.49 18.94
C ILE A 188 7.87 -12.27 18.07
N ASP A 189 9.05 -12.15 18.67
CA ASP A 189 10.32 -12.12 17.92
C ASP A 189 10.66 -13.52 17.38
N VAL A 190 9.96 -13.93 16.32
CA VAL A 190 10.08 -15.25 15.68
C VAL A 190 11.52 -15.56 15.28
N ALA A 191 12.32 -14.55 14.95
CA ALA A 191 13.72 -14.72 14.57
C ALA A 191 14.56 -15.29 15.72
N ARG A 192 14.30 -14.89 16.97
CA ARG A 192 15.00 -15.43 18.16
C ARG A 192 14.71 -16.90 18.41
N TYR A 193 13.55 -17.38 17.98
CA TYR A 193 13.15 -18.76 18.16
C TYR A 193 13.55 -19.67 17.01
N ARG A 194 14.00 -19.12 15.87
CA ARG A 194 14.28 -19.90 14.67
C ARG A 194 15.63 -20.65 14.81
N GLN A 195 15.63 -21.91 14.38
CA GLN A 195 16.83 -22.75 14.27
C GLN A 195 17.00 -23.26 12.83
N GLN A 196 18.11 -23.95 12.54
CA GLN A 196 18.38 -24.53 11.22
C GLN A 196 17.22 -25.41 10.71
N SER A 197 16.58 -26.17 11.59
CA SER A 197 15.49 -27.10 11.26
C SER A 197 14.25 -26.86 12.12
N GLY A 198 13.71 -25.65 12.10
CA GLY A 198 12.44 -25.31 12.74
C GLY A 198 12.58 -24.24 13.82
N PHE A 199 11.97 -24.48 14.99
CA PHE A 199 11.93 -23.53 16.10
C PHE A 199 12.40 -24.18 17.40
N LEU A 200 12.94 -23.36 18.31
CA LEU A 200 13.17 -23.71 19.70
C LEU A 200 11.89 -24.32 20.30
N ALA A 201 12.06 -25.40 21.06
CA ALA A 201 10.96 -26.00 21.81
C ALA A 201 10.50 -25.07 22.94
N GLY A 202 9.21 -25.12 23.24
CA GLY A 202 8.59 -24.33 24.30
C GLY A 202 7.71 -23.19 23.78
N GLU A 203 7.10 -22.49 24.73
CA GLU A 203 6.25 -21.33 24.46
C GLU A 203 7.09 -20.16 23.90
N ARG A 204 6.55 -19.50 22.87
CA ARG A 204 7.14 -18.27 22.33
C ARG A 204 6.38 -17.09 22.89
N LYS A 205 7.05 -16.29 23.71
CA LYS A 205 6.43 -15.15 24.39
C LYS A 205 6.37 -13.93 23.48
N ALA A 206 5.22 -13.27 23.47
CA ALA A 206 5.03 -12.00 22.77
C ALA A 206 5.76 -10.87 23.51
N THR A 207 6.56 -10.10 22.77
CA THR A 207 7.38 -9.01 23.32
C THR A 207 7.07 -7.66 22.68
N GLY A 208 6.36 -7.64 21.56
CA GLY A 208 5.88 -6.43 20.90
C GLY A 208 4.88 -5.64 21.74
N LEU A 209 4.92 -4.32 21.63
CA LEU A 209 3.89 -3.44 22.16
C LEU A 209 2.53 -3.75 21.53
N ALA A 210 1.45 -3.39 22.24
CA ALA A 210 0.08 -3.58 21.76
C ALA A 210 -0.17 -2.74 20.51
N LEU A 211 -0.41 -3.40 19.37
CA LEU A 211 -0.77 -2.76 18.11
C LEU A 211 -2.29 -2.74 17.91
N GLU A 212 -2.82 -1.65 17.35
CA GLU A 212 -4.25 -1.52 16.97
C GLU A 212 -4.53 -2.11 15.58
N ASP A 213 -3.52 -2.13 14.71
CA ASP A 213 -3.56 -2.73 13.37
C ASP A 213 -2.21 -3.42 13.05
N ILE A 214 -2.17 -4.26 12.02
CA ILE A 214 -0.92 -4.87 11.57
C ILE A 214 -0.55 -4.37 10.18
N TRP A 215 0.70 -3.93 10.01
CA TRP A 215 1.18 -3.47 8.71
C TRP A 215 1.62 -4.61 7.83
N LEU A 216 1.04 -4.68 6.62
CA LEU A 216 1.34 -5.70 5.63
C LEU A 216 1.82 -5.07 4.32
N PRO A 217 2.80 -5.69 3.63
CA PRO A 217 3.23 -5.21 2.33
C PRO A 217 2.16 -5.54 1.26
N ALA A 218 1.76 -4.54 0.48
CA ALA A 218 0.75 -4.70 -0.57
C ALA A 218 1.37 -4.62 -1.99
N LEU A 219 2.23 -3.63 -2.22
CA LEU A 219 2.94 -3.43 -3.48
C LEU A 219 4.43 -3.24 -3.23
N TRP A 220 5.27 -3.84 -4.08
CA TRP A 220 6.68 -3.50 -4.21
C TRP A 220 7.04 -3.30 -5.67
N ASN A 221 7.70 -2.20 -6.00
CA ASN A 221 8.12 -1.86 -7.36
C ASN A 221 6.95 -2.01 -8.38
N ASN A 222 5.77 -1.52 -8.01
CA ASN A 222 4.54 -1.59 -8.79
C ASN A 222 4.04 -3.02 -9.09
N ARG A 223 4.37 -3.99 -8.23
CA ARG A 223 3.89 -5.38 -8.32
C ARG A 223 3.23 -5.78 -7.01
N HIS A 224 2.08 -6.44 -7.12
CA HIS A 224 1.41 -7.02 -5.96
C HIS A 224 2.28 -8.07 -5.28
N VAL A 225 2.28 -8.02 -3.95
CA VAL A 225 2.85 -9.09 -3.14
C VAL A 225 1.95 -10.31 -3.24
N GLN A 226 2.45 -11.37 -3.88
CA GLN A 226 1.72 -12.62 -4.08
C GLN A 226 1.96 -13.67 -2.98
N THR A 227 3.04 -13.52 -2.20
CA THR A 227 3.51 -14.52 -1.24
C THR A 227 3.01 -14.27 0.18
N LEU A 228 1.99 -13.43 0.35
CA LEU A 228 1.46 -13.08 1.67
C LEU A 228 0.30 -14.02 2.01
N GLN A 229 0.42 -14.75 3.10
CA GLN A 229 -0.62 -15.66 3.59
C GLN A 229 -0.82 -15.44 5.08
N LEU A 230 -2.07 -15.46 5.53
CA LEU A 230 -2.41 -15.34 6.93
C LEU A 230 -3.09 -16.64 7.40
N CYS A 231 -2.72 -17.09 8.59
CA CYS A 231 -3.41 -18.18 9.28
C CYS A 231 -3.80 -17.73 10.67
N PHE A 232 -4.89 -18.28 11.21
CA PHE A 232 -5.37 -18.00 12.56
C PHE A 232 -5.45 -19.30 13.35
N SER A 233 -5.04 -19.25 14.62
CA SER A 233 -5.26 -20.32 15.59
C SER A 233 -5.95 -19.73 16.81
N GLU A 234 -7.10 -20.29 17.16
CA GLU A 234 -7.81 -19.95 18.39
C GLU A 234 -7.18 -20.68 19.60
N ILE A 235 -7.36 -20.13 20.81
CA ILE A 235 -6.96 -20.73 22.10
C ILE A 235 -8.17 -21.00 22.98
#